data_AF-A0A0C2GSB7-F1
#
_entry.id   AF-A0A0C2GSB7-F1
#
_cell.length_a   1.000
_cell.length_b   1.000
_cell.length_c   1.000
_cell.angle_alpha   90.00
_cell.angle_beta   90.00
_cell.angle_gamma   90.00
#
_symmetry.space_group_name_H-M   'P 1'
#
loop_
_entity.id
_entity.type
_entity.pdbx_description
1 polymer ?
#
loop_
_entity_poly.entity_id
_entity_poly.type
_entity_poly.pdbx_seq_one_letter_code
_entity_poly.pdbx_strand_id
1 'polypeptide(L)' 'MGETIIGVCLLQGTTIHNILALRILDFYPKLLNDICTSEDYYGLSPLHQAIINHDVEMASKLLRRGADVNQR' A
#
# COMPACT_ATOMS: atom_id res chain seq x y z
N MET A 1 2.08 16.93 3.99
CA MET A 1 1.40 15.62 4.09
C MET A 1 2.15 14.68 3.16
N GLY A 2 3.08 13.87 3.67
CA GLY A 2 3.95 13.00 2.87
C GLY A 2 3.35 11.64 2.54
N GLU A 3 2.01 11.52 2.62
CA GLU A 3 1.30 10.26 2.47
C GLU A 3 1.22 9.81 1.01
N THR A 4 1.29 8.51 0.78
CA THR A 4 1.07 7.93 -0.55
C THR A 4 -0.42 7.67 -0.76
N ILE A 5 -0.91 7.84 -1.99
CA ILE A 5 -2.33 7.60 -2.29
C ILE A 5 -2.75 6.15 -2.00
N ILE A 6 -1.85 5.19 -2.22
CA ILE A 6 -2.07 3.78 -1.89
C ILE A 6 -2.09 3.60 -0.36
N GLY A 7 -1.15 4.21 0.36
CA GLY A 7 -1.11 4.21 1.81
C GLY A 7 -2.40 4.74 2.43
N VAL A 8 -2.93 5.87 1.94
CA VAL A 8 -4.20 6.44 2.43
C VAL A 8 -5.39 5.53 2.18
N CYS A 9 -5.46 4.87 1.02
CA CYS A 9 -6.52 3.90 0.73
C CYS A 9 -6.47 2.72 1.71
N LEU A 10 -5.29 2.17 1.94
CA LEU A 10 -5.11 1.04 2.85
C LEU A 10 -5.29 1.48 4.31
N LEU A 11 -4.94 2.70 4.68
CA LEU A 11 -5.18 3.24 6.02
C LEU A 11 -6.68 3.27 6.37
N GLN A 12 -7.54 3.62 5.40
CA GLN A 12 -8.99 3.50 5.61
C GLN A 12 -9.50 2.05 5.52
N GLY A 13 -8.89 1.23 4.68
CA GLY A 13 -9.02 -0.23 4.71
C GLY A 13 -10.41 -0.80 4.40
N THR A 14 -11.38 0.02 3.95
CA THR A 14 -12.69 -0.51 3.54
C THR A 14 -12.60 -1.15 2.15
N THR A 15 -13.56 -2.02 1.83
CA THR A 15 -13.59 -2.76 0.55
C THR A 15 -13.45 -1.84 -0.67
N ILE A 16 -14.08 -0.66 -0.66
CA ILE A 16 -14.01 0.27 -1.80
C ILE A 16 -12.62 0.91 -1.93
N HIS A 17 -11.95 1.22 -0.82
CA HIS A 17 -10.59 1.75 -0.83
C HIS A 17 -9.59 0.69 -1.32
N ASN A 18 -9.77 -0.57 -0.90
CA ASN A 18 -8.95 -1.68 -1.38
C ASN A 18 -9.12 -1.90 -2.90
N ILE A 19 -10.35 -1.86 -3.40
CA ILE A 19 -10.61 -1.94 -4.86
C ILE A 19 -9.99 -0.75 -5.59
N LEU A 20 -10.13 0.46 -5.03
CA LEU A 20 -9.56 1.66 -5.62
C LEU A 20 -8.03 1.61 -5.67
N ALA A 21 -7.37 1.19 -4.59
CA ALA A 21 -5.91 1.01 -4.54
C ALA A 21 -5.43 0.04 -5.64
N LEU A 22 -6.11 -1.09 -5.79
CA LEU A 22 -5.77 -2.06 -6.84
C LEU A 22 -5.97 -1.49 -8.24
N ARG A 23 -7.08 -0.77 -8.47
CA ARG A 23 -7.33 -0.09 -9.74
C ARG A 23 -6.25 0.94 -10.06
N ILE A 24 -5.83 1.74 -9.08
CA ILE A 24 -4.75 2.73 -9.26
C ILE A 24 -3.45 2.01 -9.62
N LEU A 25 -3.11 0.92 -8.94
CA LEU A 25 -1.90 0.13 -9.23
C LEU A 25 -1.92 -0.52 -10.61
N ASP A 26 -3.10 -0.86 -11.13
CA ASP A 26 -3.21 -1.40 -12.50
C ASP A 26 -2.83 -0.35 -13.56
N PHE A 27 -3.06 0.95 -13.30
CA PHE A 27 -2.66 2.05 -14.19
C PHE A 27 -1.26 2.61 -13.88
N TYR A 28 -0.86 2.60 -12.61
CA TYR A 28 0.37 3.20 -12.12
C TYR A 28 1.18 2.20 -11.26
N PRO A 29 1.75 1.14 -11.87
CA PRO A 29 2.38 0.04 -11.13
C PRO A 29 3.62 0.47 -10.33
N LYS A 30 4.27 1.57 -10.72
CA LYS A 30 5.45 2.09 -10.01
C LYS A 30 5.13 2.55 -8.58
N LEU A 31 3.86 2.92 -8.29
CA LEU A 31 3.42 3.34 -6.97
C LEU A 31 3.39 2.19 -5.94
N LEU A 32 3.56 0.94 -6.39
CA LEU A 32 3.50 -0.25 -5.53
C LEU A 32 4.48 -0.21 -4.36
N ASN A 33 5.66 0.38 -4.58
CA ASN A 33 6.76 0.45 -3.61
C ASN A 33 7.05 1.89 -3.16
N ASP A 34 6.14 2.83 -3.44
CA ASP A 34 6.28 4.19 -2.90
C ASP A 34 6.15 4.14 -1.38
N ILE A 35 7.01 4.89 -0.70
CA ILE A 35 7.00 5.01 0.76
C ILE A 35 6.34 6.29 1.20
N CYS A 36 5.68 6.23 2.35
CA CYS A 36 5.22 7.41 3.04
C CYS A 36 6.42 8.21 3.57
N THR A 37 6.34 9.54 3.45
CA THR A 37 7.35 10.51 3.90
C THR A 37 6.80 11.45 4.97
N SER A 38 5.59 11.19 5.49
CA SER A 38 5.08 11.91 6.67
C SER A 38 5.86 11.52 7.92
N GLU A 39 5.85 12.39 8.93
CA GLU A 39 6.57 12.15 10.19
C GLU A 39 6.05 10.89 10.91
N ASP A 40 4.75 10.65 10.92
CA ASP A 40 4.12 9.55 11.65
C ASP A 40 4.32 8.16 10.99
N TYR A 41 4.53 8.12 9.68
CA TYR A 41 4.48 6.88 8.89
C TYR A 41 5.68 6.74 7.94
N TYR A 42 6.77 7.44 8.21
CA TYR A 42 7.95 7.45 7.35
C TYR A 42 8.45 6.03 7.04
N GLY A 43 8.71 5.74 5.75
CA GLY A 43 9.22 4.44 5.28
C GLY A 43 8.15 3.38 5.02
N LEU A 44 6.90 3.59 5.45
CA LEU A 44 5.84 2.61 5.22
C LEU A 44 5.47 2.53 3.74
N SER A 45 5.53 1.32 3.19
CA SER A 45 5.06 0.98 1.85
C SER A 45 3.64 0.40 1.93
N PRO A 46 2.94 0.25 0.78
CA PRO A 46 1.65 -0.44 0.74
C PRO A 46 1.68 -1.84 1.37
N LEU A 47 2.80 -2.57 1.24
CA LEU A 47 2.93 -3.89 1.83
C LEU A 47 2.99 -3.82 3.36
N HIS A 48 3.72 -2.86 3.93
CA HIS A 48 3.73 -2.63 5.38
C HIS A 48 2.32 -2.34 5.89
N GLN A 49 1.57 -1.47 5.21
CA GLN A 49 0.20 -1.12 5.63
C GLN A 49 -0.75 -2.33 5.57
N ALA A 50 -0.66 -3.18 4.54
CA ALA A 50 -1.49 -4.38 4.45
C ALA A 50 -1.19 -5.37 5.59
N ILE A 51 0.07 -5.50 6.00
CA ILE A 51 0.48 -6.33 7.14
C ILE A 51 -0.05 -5.75 8.45
N ILE A 52 0.08 -4.43 8.67
CA ILE A 52 -0.47 -3.72 9.84
C ILE A 52 -1.98 -3.92 9.96
N ASN A 53 -2.70 -3.90 8.85
CA ASN A 53 -4.14 -4.11 8.81
C ASN A 53 -4.56 -5.58 9.00
N HIS A 54 -3.61 -6.51 9.07
CA HIS A 54 -3.86 -7.96 9.04
C HIS A 54 -4.66 -8.42 7.80
N ASP A 55 -4.56 -7.69 6.69
CA ASP A 55 -5.25 -8.01 5.44
C ASP A 55 -4.38 -8.94 4.58
N VAL A 56 -4.48 -10.23 4.88
CA VAL A 56 -3.73 -11.30 4.20
C VAL A 56 -4.04 -11.32 2.69
N GLU A 57 -5.28 -11.03 2.30
CA GLU A 57 -5.67 -11.02 0.89
C GLU A 57 -4.99 -9.87 0.14
N MET A 58 -5.01 -8.66 0.70
CA MET A 58 -4.32 -7.52 0.13
C MET A 58 -2.80 -7.74 0.09
N ALA A 59 -2.19 -8.20 1.18
CA ALA A 59 -0.77 -8.52 1.22
C ALA A 59 -0.41 -9.51 0.09
N SER A 60 -1.21 -10.58 -0.08
CA SER A 60 -1.05 -11.54 -1.16
C SER A 60 -1.17 -10.93 -2.56
N LYS A 61 -2.11 -9.98 -2.76
CA LYS A 61 -2.28 -9.25 -4.02
C LYS A 61 -1.12 -8.31 -4.32
N LEU A 62 -0.54 -7.66 -3.31
CA LEU A 62 0.63 -6.78 -3.45
C LEU A 62 1.89 -7.61 -3.76
N LEU A 63 2.11 -8.72 -3.05
CA LEU A 63 3.21 -9.64 -3.31
C LEU A 63 3.16 -10.20 -4.74
N ARG A 64 1.98 -10.62 -5.22
CA ARG A 64 1.82 -11.06 -6.62
C ARG A 64 2.14 -9.96 -7.65
N ARG A 65 2.04 -8.69 -7.27
CA ARG A 65 2.40 -7.54 -8.11
C ARG A 65 3.88 -7.15 -8.02
N GLY A 66 4.69 -7.83 -7.19
CA GLY A 66 6.11 -7.55 -7.03
C GLY A 66 6.43 -6.50 -5.96
N ALA A 67 5.62 -6.41 -4.90
CA ALA A 67 5.93 -5.56 -3.76
C ALA A 67 7.26 -5.99 -3.12
N ASP A 68 8.12 -5.03 -2.76
CA ASP A 68 9.43 -5.30 -2.17
C ASP A 68 9.28 -5.71 -0.70
N VAL A 69 9.62 -6.96 -0.40
CA VAL A 69 9.60 -7.52 0.96
C VAL A 69 10.76 -7.04 1.83
N ASN A 70 11.80 -6.45 1.23
CA ASN A 70 12.98 -5.97 1.95
C ASN A 70 12.94 -4.45 2.17
N GLN A 71 11.85 -3.78 1.83
CA GLN A 71 11.68 -2.35 2.02
C GLN A 71 11.69 -1.99 3.52
N ARG A 72 12.28 -0.85 3.87
CA ARG A 72 12.53 -0.41 5.26
C ARG A 72 12.20 1.06 5.44
#